data_AF-A0A2V7D6Y5-F1
#
_entry.id   AF-A0A2V7D6Y5-F1
#
_cell.length_a   1.000
_cell.length_b   1.000
_cell.length_c   1.000
_cell.angle_alpha   90.00
_cell.angle_beta   90.00
_cell.angle_gamma   90.00
#
_symmetry.space_group_name_H-M   'P 1'
#
loop_
_entity.id
_entity.type
_entity.pdbx_description
1 polymer ?
#
loop_
_entity_poly.entity_id
_entity_poly.type
_entity_poly.pdbx_seq_one_letter_code
_entity_poly.pdbx_strand_id
1 'polypeptide(L)' 'HRSAGPGGWGDPLERDRARVARDVKNEFVSRARAREDYGVVFKGESLDVDEAGTTALRETLRRKRGWTEPPMVSR' A
#
# COMPACT_ATOMS: atom_id res chain seq x y z
N HIS A 1 -2.82 29.88 -9.47
CA HIS A 1 -2.53 28.56 -10.06
C HIS A 1 -2.65 27.49 -8.98
N ARG A 2 -3.80 26.80 -8.91
CA ARG A 2 -3.94 25.55 -8.14
C ARG A 2 -3.94 24.43 -9.17
N SER A 3 -2.82 23.73 -9.29
CA SER A 3 -2.72 22.57 -10.15
C SER A 3 -3.60 21.46 -9.57
N ALA A 4 -4.83 21.36 -10.05
CA ALA A 4 -5.66 20.18 -9.89
C ALA A 4 -5.06 19.08 -10.78
N GLY A 5 -4.10 18.32 -10.22
CA GLY A 5 -3.61 17.07 -10.81
C GLY A 5 -4.67 15.97 -10.67
N PRO A 6 -4.74 15.02 -11.61
CA PRO A 6 -5.89 14.13 -11.77
C PRO A 6 -5.96 13.05 -10.68
N GLY A 7 -7.16 12.78 -10.17
CA GLY A 7 -7.55 11.48 -9.59
C GLY A 7 -7.25 11.29 -8.10
N GLY A 8 -8.32 11.14 -7.30
CA GLY A 8 -8.28 11.00 -5.84
C GLY A 8 -7.26 9.98 -5.31
N TRP A 9 -6.41 10.44 -4.40
CA TRP A 9 -5.48 9.60 -3.66
C TRP A 9 -6.15 9.13 -2.36
N GLY A 10 -6.80 7.96 -2.42
CA GLY A 10 -7.19 7.21 -1.22
C GLY A 10 -5.97 6.66 -0.48
N ASP A 11 -6.16 6.02 0.67
CA ASP A 11 -5.05 5.48 1.45
C ASP A 11 -4.31 4.39 0.63
N PRO A 12 -3.00 4.55 0.37
CA PRO A 12 -2.19 3.51 -0.27
C PRO A 12 -2.28 2.16 0.46
N LEU A 13 -2.53 2.17 1.78
CA LEU A 13 -2.71 0.99 2.61
C LEU A 13 -4.08 0.33 2.45
N GLU A 14 -5.04 0.96 1.75
CA GLU A 14 -6.31 0.34 1.36
C GLU A 14 -6.25 -0.33 0.00
N ARG A 15 -5.17 -0.11 -0.78
CA ARG A 15 -4.99 -0.80 -2.05
C ARG A 15 -4.96 -2.31 -1.84
N ASP A 16 -5.63 -3.03 -2.74
CA ASP A 16 -5.67 -4.48 -2.74
C ASP A 16 -4.26 -5.07 -2.78
N ARG A 17 -3.96 -5.95 -1.82
CA ARG A 17 -2.66 -6.58 -1.65
C ARG A 17 -2.25 -7.45 -2.85
N ALA A 18 -3.20 -8.12 -3.49
CA ALA A 18 -2.95 -8.93 -4.68
C ALA A 18 -2.67 -8.05 -5.91
N ARG A 19 -3.28 -6.85 -6.01
CA ARG A 19 -2.87 -5.88 -7.04
C ARG A 19 -1.44 -5.42 -6.84
N VAL A 20 -1.04 -5.09 -5.61
CA VAL A 20 0.36 -4.71 -5.31
C VAL A 20 1.32 -5.87 -5.61
N ALA A 21 0.96 -7.10 -5.25
CA ALA A 21 1.75 -8.28 -5.58
C ALA A 21 1.95 -8.46 -7.09
N ARG A 22 0.89 -8.23 -7.88
CA ARG A 22 0.97 -8.24 -9.34
C ARG A 22 1.84 -7.11 -9.88
N ASP A 23 1.72 -5.91 -9.32
CA ASP A 23 2.52 -4.75 -9.71
C ASP A 23 4.02 -5.01 -9.41
N VAL A 24 4.34 -5.74 -8.33
CA VAL A 24 5.70 -6.21 -8.03
C VAL A 24 6.15 -7.32 -8.99
N LYS A 25 5.27 -8.27 -9.31
CA LYS A 25 5.56 -9.34 -10.27
C LYS A 25 5.88 -8.80 -11.67
N ASN A 26 5.22 -7.71 -12.05
CA ASN A 26 5.43 -7.04 -13.33
C ASN A 26 6.53 -5.97 -13.28
N GLU A 27 7.33 -5.93 -12.21
CA GLU A 27 8.45 -4.99 -12.03
C GLU A 27 8.06 -3.49 -12.02
N PHE A 28 6.76 -3.17 -11.95
CA PHE A 28 6.30 -1.79 -11.79
C PHE A 28 6.61 -1.21 -10.41
N VAL A 29 6.66 -2.08 -9.40
CA VAL A 29 6.92 -1.72 -8.01
C VAL A 29 7.97 -2.66 -7.44
N SER A 30 8.99 -2.14 -6.78
CA SER A 30 9.97 -3.00 -6.10
C SER A 30 9.40 -3.54 -4.78
N ARG A 31 9.87 -4.71 -4.33
CA ARG A 31 9.47 -5.30 -3.02
C ARG A 31 9.62 -4.33 -1.84
N ALA A 32 10.71 -3.56 -1.82
CA ALA A 32 10.93 -2.53 -0.81
C ALA A 32 9.83 -1.46 -0.83
N ARG A 33 9.50 -0.96 -2.02
CA ARG A 33 8.46 0.06 -2.23
C ARG A 33 7.07 -0.46 -1.86
N ALA A 34 6.76 -1.70 -2.20
CA ALA A 34 5.51 -2.36 -1.81
C ALA A 34 5.31 -2.39 -0.28
N ARG A 35 6.40 -2.64 0.46
CA ARG A 35 6.41 -2.64 1.92
C ARG A 35 6.24 -1.24 2.50
N GLU A 36 6.96 -0.24 1.99
CA GLU A 36 7.00 1.11 2.56
C GLU A 36 5.76 1.95 2.23
N ASP A 37 5.29 1.87 0.99
CA ASP A 37 4.17 2.69 0.50
C ASP A 37 2.83 2.04 0.77
N TYR A 38 2.71 0.72 0.50
CA TYR A 38 1.44 0.00 0.52
C TYR A 38 1.28 -0.92 1.75
N GLY A 39 2.33 -1.03 2.57
CA GLY A 39 2.34 -1.89 3.74
C GLY A 39 2.26 -3.38 3.40
N VAL A 40 2.59 -3.79 2.18
CA VAL A 40 2.47 -5.18 1.73
C VAL A 40 3.78 -5.92 1.98
N VAL A 41 3.70 -7.04 2.69
CA VAL A 41 4.83 -7.92 3.02
C VAL A 41 4.71 -9.20 2.19
N PHE A 42 5.84 -9.70 1.69
CA PHE A 42 5.92 -10.95 0.93
C PHE A 42 6.60 -12.05 1.74
N LYS A 43 6.20 -13.31 1.50
CA LYS A 43 6.78 -14.49 2.15
C LYS A 43 8.15 -14.82 1.55
N GLY A 44 9.21 -14.37 2.21
CA GLY A 44 10.60 -14.69 1.84
C GLY A 44 10.92 -14.30 0.39
N GLU A 45 11.37 -15.27 -0.41
CA GLU A 45 11.72 -15.09 -1.83
C GLU A 45 10.53 -15.25 -2.77
N SER A 46 9.36 -15.67 -2.29
CA SER A 46 8.14 -15.75 -3.09
C SER A 46 7.47 -14.38 -3.24
N LEU A 47 6.57 -14.25 -4.22
CA LEU A 47 5.69 -13.08 -4.36
C LEU A 47 4.31 -13.30 -3.71
N ASP A 48 4.20 -14.33 -2.86
CA ASP A 48 3.05 -14.57 -2.01
C ASP A 48 2.97 -13.52 -0.91
N VAL A 49 1.80 -12.90 -0.78
CA VAL A 49 1.56 -11.91 0.27
C VAL A 49 1.50 -12.62 1.62
N ASP A 50 2.29 -12.12 2.58
CA ASP A 50 2.13 -12.45 3.98
C ASP A 50 0.99 -11.62 4.57
N GLU A 51 -0.17 -12.24 4.74
CA GLU A 51 -1.36 -11.57 5.25
C GLU A 51 -1.20 -11.08 6.69
N ALA A 52 -0.53 -11.87 7.54
CA ALA A 52 -0.32 -11.52 8.94
C ALA A 52 0.67 -10.35 9.05
N GLY A 53 1.82 -10.46 8.37
CA GLY A 53 2.82 -9.40 8.31
C GLY A 53 2.30 -8.11 7.66
N THR A 54 1.52 -8.22 6.58
CA THR A 54 0.89 -7.08 5.90
C THR A 54 -0.08 -6.36 6.82
N THR A 55 -0.92 -7.09 7.56
CA THR A 55 -1.90 -6.49 8.47
C THR A 55 -1.20 -5.72 9.60
N ALA A 56 -0.22 -6.34 10.27
CA ALA A 56 0.55 -5.69 11.34
C ALA A 56 1.35 -4.48 10.84
N LEU A 57 1.93 -4.57 9.63
CA LEU A 57 2.66 -3.47 9.03
C LEU A 57 1.74 -2.31 8.66
N ARG A 58 0.57 -2.57 8.07
CA ARG A 58 -0.42 -1.54 7.75
C ARG A 58 -0.90 -0.81 9.00
N GLU A 59 -1.16 -1.51 10.10
CA GLU A 59 -1.49 -0.87 11.38
C GLU A 59 -0.36 0.03 11.89
N THR A 60 0.88 -0.44 11.79
CA THR A 60 2.06 0.33 12.19
C THR A 60 2.23 1.57 11.31
N LEU A 61 2.06 1.45 10.00
CA LEU A 61 2.15 2.55 9.04
C LEU A 61 1.02 3.57 9.26
N ARG A 62 -0.21 3.12 9.56
CA ARG A 62 -1.34 3.99 9.93
C ARG A 62 -0.99 4.83 11.16
N ARG A 63 -0.50 4.20 12.24
CA ARG A 63 -0.05 4.94 13.44
C ARG A 63 1.11 5.89 13.15
N LYS A 64 2.12 5.44 12.39
CA LYS A 64 3.33 6.22 12.10
C LYS A 64 3.04 7.45 11.24
N ARG A 65 2.08 7.35 10.31
CA ARG A 65 1.62 8.49 9.50
C ARG A 65 0.70 9.44 10.26
N GLY A 66 0.20 9.04 11.44
CA GLY A 66 -0.67 9.89 12.26
C GLY A 66 -2.03 10.18 11.62
N TRP A 67 -2.45 9.37 10.64
CA TRP A 67 -3.74 9.53 9.98
C TRP A 67 -4.82 9.00 10.92
N THR A 68 -5.54 9.91 11.58
CA THR A 68 -6.66 9.58 12.48
C THR A 68 -7.87 9.03 11.71
N GLU A 69 -7.99 9.41 10.43
CA GLU A 69 -8.94 8.88 9.46
C GLU A 69 -8.21 8.69 8.11
N PRO A 70 -8.40 7.56 7.41
CA PRO A 70 -7.91 7.42 6.04
C PRO A 70 -8.56 8.52 5.18
N PRO A 71 -7.84 9.19 4.27
CA PRO A 71 -8.45 10.15 3.35
C PRO A 71 -9.53 9.42 2.54
N MET A 72 -10.79 9.66 2.91
CA MET A 72 -11.96 9.04 2.32
C MET A 72 -12.02 9.35 0.82
N VAL A 73 -11.96 8.33 -0.02
CA VAL A 73 -12.29 8.44 -1.45
C VAL A 73 -13.75 8.00 -1.63
N SER A 74 -14.58 8.92 -2.13
CA SER A 74 -15.92 8.60 -2.59
C SER A 74 -15.87 7.71 -3.83
N ARG A 75 -16.70 6.67 -3.77
CA ARG A 75 -16.94 5.62 -4.77
C ARG A 75 -17.30 6.16 -6.16
#